data_AF-A0A533WH15-F1
#
_entry.id   AF-A0A533WH15-F1
#
_cell.length_a   1.000
_cell.length_b   1.000
_cell.length_c   1.000
_cell.angle_alpha   90.00
_cell.angle_beta   90.00
_cell.angle_gamma   90.00
#
_symmetry.space_group_name_H-M   'P 1'
#
loop_
_entity.id
_entity.type
_entity.pdbx_description
1 polymer ?
#
loop_
_entity_poly.entity_id
_entity_poly.type
_entity_poly.pdbx_seq_one_letter_code
_entity_poly.pdbx_strand_id
1 'polypeptide(L)'
;MSSGEQRSSSESPLKDTLYRFLWVTMFASEIGAYMQTVGASWLITSLAPSPFVVALLQVVASLSIFLLALPAGALSDIVDRRKLFLITQYFSLAVAAILSILTLGGFTTSSILLVFSFL
;
A
#
# COMPACT_ATOMS: atom_id res chain seq x y z
N MET A 1 31.52 30.06 -29.16
CA MET A 1 31.82 28.86 -28.36
C MET A 1 31.61 29.20 -26.89
N SER A 2 30.73 28.43 -26.23
CA SER A 2 30.58 28.24 -24.79
C SER A 2 30.26 29.48 -23.93
N SER A 3 28.97 29.82 -23.82
CA SER A 3 28.45 30.68 -22.76
C SER A 3 27.61 29.81 -21.81
N GLY A 4 28.24 29.39 -20.71
CA GLY A 4 27.65 29.01 -19.42
C GLY A 4 26.33 28.25 -19.41
N GLU A 5 26.39 26.92 -19.28
CA GLU A 5 25.33 26.17 -18.59
C GLU A 5 25.16 26.77 -17.18
N GLN A 6 24.07 27.52 -16.98
CA GLN A 6 23.57 27.84 -15.65
C GLN A 6 23.20 26.51 -14.99
N ARG A 7 24.13 25.95 -14.21
CA ARG A 7 23.79 24.94 -13.20
C ARG A 7 22.88 25.65 -12.20
N SER A 8 21.56 25.55 -12.39
CA SER A 8 20.62 25.92 -11.35
C SER A 8 21.00 25.10 -10.12
N SER A 9 21.46 25.78 -9.08
CA SER A 9 21.66 25.20 -7.77
C SER A 9 20.34 24.54 -7.37
N SER A 10 20.30 23.21 -7.38
CA SER A 10 19.13 22.43 -7.02
C SER A 10 18.87 22.65 -5.52
N GLU A 11 18.04 23.65 -5.22
CA GLU A 11 17.44 23.82 -3.91
C GLU A 11 16.89 22.46 -3.47
N SER A 12 17.29 21.99 -2.29
CA SER A 12 16.87 20.67 -1.81
C SER A 12 15.33 20.58 -1.82
N PRO A 13 14.73 19.57 -2.46
CA PRO A 13 13.27 19.47 -2.60
C PRO A 13 12.55 19.39 -1.24
N LEU A 14 13.25 19.00 -0.17
CA LEU A 14 12.73 18.98 1.21
C LEU A 14 12.51 20.37 1.82
N LYS A 15 13.01 21.45 1.20
CA LYS A 15 12.71 22.82 1.60
C LYS A 15 11.28 23.24 1.23
N ASP A 16 10.73 22.64 0.16
CA ASP A 16 9.35 22.85 -0.21
C ASP A 16 8.42 22.17 0.81
N THR A 17 7.54 22.96 1.42
CA THR A 17 6.65 22.48 2.50
C THR A 17 5.66 21.44 2.01
N LEU A 18 5.16 21.58 0.77
CA LEU A 18 4.23 20.62 0.16
C LEU A 18 4.95 19.31 -0.13
N TYR A 19 6.15 19.37 -0.72
CA TYR A 19 6.97 18.19 -0.98
C TYR A 19 7.31 17.45 0.32
N ARG A 20 7.76 18.17 1.35
CA ARG A 20 8.08 17.57 2.66
C ARG A 20 6.87 16.89 3.29
N PHE A 21 5.68 17.50 3.21
CA PHE A 21 4.45 16.90 3.74
C PHE A 21 4.05 15.63 2.99
N LEU A 22 4.11 15.65 1.66
CA LEU A 22 3.86 14.47 0.83
C LEU A 22 4.85 13.35 1.13
N TRP A 23 6.13 13.69 1.28
CA TRP A 23 7.19 12.72 1.56
C TRP A 23 6.98 12.03 2.92
N VAL A 24 6.71 12.80 3.99
CA VAL A 24 6.43 12.23 5.32
C VAL A 24 5.16 11.37 5.30
N THR A 25 4.13 11.82 4.60
CA THR A 25 2.87 11.08 4.47
C THR A 25 3.10 9.75 3.76
N MET A 26 3.79 9.76 2.61
CA MET A 26 4.09 8.56 1.85
C MET A 26 4.97 7.60 2.66
N PHE A 27 6.02 8.11 3.31
CA PHE A 27 6.89 7.29 4.15
C PHE A 27 6.13 6.63 5.31
N ALA A 28 5.25 7.38 5.98
CA ALA A 28 4.41 6.83 7.05
C ALA A 28 3.44 5.76 6.53
N SER A 29 2.84 5.97 5.35
CA SER A 29 1.96 4.98 4.70
C SER A 29 2.71 3.69 4.36
N GLU A 30 3.93 3.79 3.83
CA GLU A 30 4.76 2.61 3.52
C GLU A 30 5.10 1.81 4.78
N ILE A 31 5.42 2.47 5.90
CA ILE A 31 5.64 1.78 7.18
C ILE A 31 4.39 0.99 7.59
N GLY A 32 3.22 1.60 7.51
CA GLY A 32 1.95 0.94 7.83
C GLY A 32 1.70 -0.29 6.95
N ALA A 33 1.94 -0.19 5.64
CA ALA A 33 1.79 -1.29 4.70
C ALA A 33 2.76 -2.45 5.00
N TYR A 34 4.02 -2.15 5.31
CA TYR A 34 4.99 -3.17 5.71
C TYR A 34 4.62 -3.83 7.04
N MET A 35 4.16 -3.05 8.02
CA MET A 35 3.68 -3.59 9.30
C MET A 35 2.50 -4.54 9.09
N GLN A 36 1.54 -4.17 8.24
CA GLN A 36 0.41 -5.04 7.89
C GLN A 36 0.90 -6.33 7.23
N THR A 37 1.84 -6.25 6.28
CA THR A 37 2.39 -7.41 5.56
C THR A 37 3.09 -8.39 6.49
N VAL A 38 3.93 -7.89 7.39
CA VAL A 38 4.63 -8.71 8.39
C VAL A 38 3.64 -9.31 9.38
N GLY A 39 2.69 -8.50 9.86
CA GLY A 39 1.62 -8.95 10.75
C GLY A 39 0.76 -10.06 10.14
N ALA A 40 0.34 -9.90 8.89
CA ALA A 40 -0.40 -10.90 8.13
C ALA A 40 0.39 -12.20 7.96
N SER A 41 1.69 -12.11 7.65
CA SER A 41 2.59 -13.26 7.52
C SER A 41 2.78 -14.03 8.84
N TRP A 42 2.85 -13.31 9.96
CA TRP A 42 2.89 -13.92 11.29
C TRP A 42 1.55 -14.58 11.63
N LEU A 43 0.45 -13.86 11.43
CA LEU A 43 -0.90 -14.31 11.78
C LEU A 43 -1.32 -15.52 10.96
N ILE A 44 -1.04 -15.55 9.64
CA ILE A 44 -1.37 -16.70 8.78
C ILE A 44 -0.61 -17.95 9.22
N THR A 45 0.65 -17.81 9.66
CA THR A 45 1.47 -18.92 10.16
C THR A 45 0.92 -19.47 11.47
N SER A 46 0.40 -18.59 12.34
CA SER A 46 -0.25 -19.01 13.59
C SER A 46 -1.61 -19.70 13.36
N LEU A 47 -2.35 -19.31 12.31
CA LEU A 47 -3.66 -19.88 11.96
C LEU A 47 -3.53 -21.20 11.18
N ALA A 48 -2.57 -21.28 10.27
CA ALA A 48 -2.34 -22.43 9.42
C ALA A 48 -0.82 -22.57 9.17
N PRO A 49 -0.11 -23.42 9.94
CA PRO A 49 1.35 -23.56 9.83
C PRO A 49 1.81 -24.30 8.56
N SER A 50 0.99 -24.36 7.51
CA SER A 50 1.35 -25.01 6.26
C SER A 50 2.10 -24.03 5.34
N PRO A 51 3.29 -24.41 4.81
CA PRO A 51 4.03 -23.57 3.87
C PRO A 51 3.23 -23.16 2.64
N PHE A 52 2.26 -23.99 2.22
CA PHE A 52 1.40 -23.73 1.08
C PHE A 52 0.52 -22.48 1.27
N VAL A 53 -0.10 -22.31 2.45
CA VAL A 53 -0.99 -21.17 2.70
C VAL A 53 -0.19 -19.87 2.84
N VAL A 54 1.02 -19.93 3.40
CA VAL A 54 1.94 -18.79 3.45
C VAL A 54 2.38 -18.37 2.05
N ALA A 55 2.71 -19.33 1.17
CA ALA A 55 3.02 -19.04 -0.23
C ALA A 55 1.81 -18.46 -0.98
N LEU A 56 0.61 -18.99 -0.71
CA LEU A 56 -0.63 -18.50 -1.30
C LEU A 56 -0.92 -17.04 -0.93
N LEU A 57 -0.62 -16.63 0.31
CA LEU A 57 -0.73 -15.22 0.73
C LEU A 57 0.05 -14.28 -0.21
N GLN A 58 1.29 -14.65 -0.55
CA GLN A 58 2.15 -13.87 -1.44
C GLN A 58 1.62 -13.86 -2.89
N VAL A 59 1.11 -15.01 -3.34
CA VAL A 59 0.47 -15.13 -4.66
C VAL A 59 -0.75 -14.22 -4.74
N VAL A 60 -1.60 -14.21 -3.71
CA VAL A 60 -2.81 -13.38 -3.64
C VAL A 60 -2.47 -11.89 -3.65
N ALA A 61 -1.49 -11.46 -2.85
CA ALA A 61 -1.04 -10.07 -2.83
C ALA A 61 -0.52 -9.61 -4.20
N SER A 62 0.32 -10.43 -4.85
CA SER A 62 0.86 -10.16 -6.18
C SER A 62 -0.23 -10.16 -7.25
N LEU A 63 -1.16 -11.11 -7.16
CA LEU A 63 -2.28 -11.25 -8.08
C LEU A 63 -3.18 -10.02 -8.03
N SER A 64 -3.40 -9.44 -6.85
CA SER A 64 -4.22 -8.25 -6.74
C SER A 64 -3.62 -7.05 -7.46
N ILE A 65 -2.32 -6.80 -7.26
CA ILE A 65 -1.60 -5.76 -8.00
C ILE A 65 -1.70 -6.03 -9.50
N PHE A 66 -1.47 -7.27 -9.94
CA PHE A 66 -1.53 -7.65 -11.34
C PHE A 66 -2.91 -7.38 -11.97
N LEU A 67 -3.99 -7.76 -11.28
CA LEU A 67 -5.36 -7.58 -11.77
C LEU A 67 -5.80 -6.11 -11.74
N LEU A 68 -5.36 -5.35 -10.74
CA LEU A 68 -5.81 -3.98 -10.52
C LEU A 68 -4.93 -2.93 -11.21
N ALA A 69 -3.69 -3.26 -11.62
CA ALA A 69 -2.77 -2.31 -12.23
C ALA A 69 -3.30 -1.69 -13.54
N LEU A 70 -3.84 -2.51 -14.45
CA LEU A 70 -4.38 -2.04 -15.73
C LEU A 70 -5.63 -1.16 -15.54
N PRO A 71 -6.67 -1.59 -14.79
CA PRO A 71 -7.80 -0.73 -14.47
C PRO A 71 -7.39 0.55 -13.74
N ALA A 72 -6.49 0.47 -12.76
CA ALA A 72 -6.03 1.63 -12.01
C ALA A 72 -5.34 2.65 -12.92
N GLY A 73 -4.53 2.19 -13.88
CA GLY A 73 -3.92 3.04 -14.90
C GLY A 73 -4.97 3.78 -15.72
N ALA A 74 -5.92 3.06 -16.30
CA ALA A 74 -7.00 3.64 -17.10
C ALA A 74 -7.85 4.63 -16.29
N LEU A 75 -8.20 4.30 -15.03
CA LEU A 75 -8.91 5.22 -14.14
C LEU A 75 -8.08 6.48 -13.85
N SER A 76 -6.76 6.35 -13.67
CA SER A 76 -5.86 7.47 -13.34
C SER A 76 -5.72 8.52 -14.45
N ASP A 77 -6.09 8.15 -15.67
CA ASP A 77 -6.11 9.04 -16.82
C ASP A 77 -7.47 9.74 -16.98
N ILE A 78 -8.55 9.16 -16.45
CA ILE A 78 -9.92 9.69 -16.57
C ILE A 78 -10.31 10.54 -15.34
N VAL A 79 -9.89 10.14 -14.14
CA VAL A 79 -10.30 10.77 -12.88
C VAL A 79 -9.16 11.61 -12.31
N ASP A 80 -9.50 12.69 -11.61
CA ASP A 80 -8.54 13.51 -10.88
C ASP A 80 -7.62 12.66 -10.00
N ARG A 81 -6.32 12.63 -10.32
CA ARG A 81 -5.31 11.81 -9.63
C ARG A 81 -5.31 12.00 -8.10
N ARG A 82 -5.55 13.24 -7.64
CA ARG A 82 -5.65 13.54 -6.21
C ARG A 82 -6.86 12.88 -5.54
N LYS A 83 -8.02 12.85 -6.22
CA LYS A 83 -9.23 12.20 -5.68
C LYS A 83 -9.06 10.70 -5.66
N LEU A 84 -8.54 10.11 -6.74
CA LEU A 84 -8.25 8.67 -6.77
C LEU A 84 -7.32 8.24 -5.65
N PHE A 85 -6.21 8.96 -5.46
CA PHE A 85 -5.26 8.68 -4.39
C PHE A 85 -5.91 8.71 -3.00
N LEU A 86 -6.76 9.71 -2.73
CA LEU A 86 -7.49 9.79 -1.47
C LEU A 86 -8.49 8.65 -1.31
N ILE A 87 -9.24 8.30 -2.36
CA ILE A 87 -10.20 7.19 -2.33
C ILE A 87 -9.49 5.87 -2.02
N THR A 88 -8.38 5.57 -2.70
CA THR A 88 -7.60 4.36 -2.43
C THR A 88 -7.04 4.37 -1.02
N GLN A 89 -6.56 5.50 -0.53
CA GLN A 89 -6.04 5.61 0.84
C GLN A 89 -7.12 5.35 1.90
N TYR A 90 -8.33 5.89 1.71
CA TYR A 90 -9.46 5.63 2.62
C TYR A 90 -9.98 4.19 2.50
N PHE A 91 -9.97 3.63 1.30
CA PHE A 91 -10.34 2.23 1.08
C PHE A 91 -9.39 1.28 1.82
N SER A 92 -8.07 1.44 1.63
CA SER A 92 -7.07 0.64 2.35
C SER A 92 -7.18 0.82 3.87
N LEU A 93 -7.47 2.05 4.35
CA LEU A 93 -7.71 2.30 5.76
C LEU A 93 -8.93 1.54 6.27
N ALA A 94 -10.04 1.53 5.52
CA ALA A 94 -11.25 0.81 5.89
C ALA A 94 -11.01 -0.70 5.92
N VAL A 95 -10.34 -1.26 4.90
CA VAL A 95 -9.96 -2.68 4.84
C VAL A 95 -9.10 -3.07 6.06
N ALA A 96 -8.07 -2.28 6.36
CA ALA A 96 -7.20 -2.51 7.51
C ALA A 96 -7.94 -2.40 8.85
N ALA A 97 -8.83 -1.41 9.00
CA ALA A 97 -9.63 -1.23 10.21
C ALA A 97 -10.59 -2.40 10.44
N ILE A 98 -11.28 -2.85 9.39
CA ILE A 98 -12.17 -4.01 9.48
C ILE A 98 -11.37 -5.26 9.85
N LEU A 99 -10.25 -5.54 9.17
CA LEU A 99 -9.40 -6.70 9.49
C LEU A 99 -8.88 -6.63 10.95
N SER A 100 -8.50 -5.45 11.41
CA SER A 100 -8.06 -5.21 12.78
C SER A 100 -9.16 -5.56 13.79
N ILE A 101 -10.39 -5.09 13.57
CA ILE A 101 -11.55 -5.40 14.42
C ILE A 101 -11.83 -6.91 14.43
N LEU A 102 -11.83 -7.57 13.27
CA LEU A 102 -12.05 -9.02 13.17
C LEU A 102 -10.97 -9.80 13.93
N THR A 103 -9.72 -9.35 13.83
CA THR A 103 -8.56 -10.00 14.45
C THR A 103 -8.59 -9.82 15.97
N LEU A 104 -8.90 -8.62 16.45
CA LEU A 104 -9.07 -8.35 17.88
C LEU A 104 -10.26 -9.12 18.47
N GLY A 105 -11.33 -9.32 17.68
CA GLY A 105 -12.48 -10.14 18.06
C GLY A 105 -12.24 -11.65 18.00
N GLY A 106 -11.08 -12.11 17.50
CA GLY A 106 -10.76 -13.52 17.37
C GLY A 106 -11.51 -14.26 16.25
N PHE A 107 -12.15 -13.54 15.32
CA PHE A 107 -12.93 -14.11 14.22
C PHE A 107 -12.10 -14.33 12.95
N THR A 108 -10.82 -13.96 12.95
CA THR A 108 -9.96 -14.05 11.77
C THR A 108 -9.57 -15.50 11.48
N THR A 109 -9.98 -15.98 10.31
CA THR A 109 -9.58 -17.28 9.74
C THR A 109 -8.61 -17.06 8.59
N SER A 110 -7.82 -18.09 8.22
CA SER A 110 -6.90 -18.04 7.08
C SER A 110 -7.54 -17.51 5.79
N SER A 111 -8.77 -17.92 5.48
CA SER A 111 -9.50 -17.44 4.29
C SER A 111 -9.83 -15.96 4.35
N ILE A 112 -10.23 -15.45 5.52
CA ILE A 112 -10.51 -14.01 5.71
C ILE A 112 -9.22 -13.22 5.50
N LEU A 113 -8.12 -13.69 6.10
CA LEU A 113 -6.82 -13.05 5.95
C LEU A 113 -6.37 -12.99 4.49
N LEU A 114 -6.55 -14.08 3.72
CA LEU A 114 -6.25 -14.10 2.29
C LEU A 114 -7.12 -13.11 1.50
N VAL A 115 -8.43 -13.09 1.72
CA VAL A 115 -9.34 -12.15 1.04
C VAL A 115 -8.97 -10.71 1.35
N PHE A 116 -8.70 -10.39 2.61
CA PHE A 116 -8.30 -9.03 3.00
C PHE A 116 -6.91 -8.64 2.52
N SER A 117 -6.03 -9.60 2.22
CA SER A 117 -4.72 -9.31 1.63
C SER A 117 -4.80 -9.10 0.11
N PHE A 118 -5.91 -9.51 -0.50
CA PHE A 118 -6.22 -9.16 -1.88
C PHE A 118 -6.76 -7.73 -1.98
N LEU A 119 -7.59 -7.28 -1.06
CA LEU A 119 -8.23 -5.97 -1.09
C LEU A 119 -7.24 -4.84 -0.78
#